data_AF-A0A196SDH4-F1
#
_entry.id   AF-A0A196SDH4-F1
#
_cell.length_a   1.000
_cell.length_b   1.000
_cell.length_c   1.000
_cell.angle_alpha   90.00
_cell.angle_beta   90.00
_cell.angle_gamma   90.00
#
_symmetry.space_group_name_H-M   'P 1'
#
loop_
_entity.id
_entity.type
_entity.pdbx_description
1 polymer ?
#
loop_
_entity_poly.entity_id
_entity_poly.type
_entity_poly.pdbx_seq_one_letter_code
_entity_poly.pdbx_strand_id
1 'polypeptide(L)'
;MSSEKREGEEVEVDGEKRPKQDTPHHFDLDTLKHFYGNTLFPAEAFYEWLTYAHGKDNSIHEDFRKRELSMTLEGDLYIRYQGYSNAEELRKDLVRRTPIKIDIGGMYNLPMSQKTSDVFKPVARELIFDIDMDDYSPIRHCCTGANICRKCWPFMMNAMKVMKYILKERFGFKQLLFVFSGRRGVHVWVCDKRARQLTDAQRKAIVDYISFSKTSYKVDYNLHECAKMLRGFFERDILGEDGQDVLRYNPALETAAKKEFGNVDLVEVFQKQRCLPLVECLPSNFSRMNKEKLTSDTIDKVILTFTFPRLDKNVSLLRHHLLKSPFIVHPKSCRFCCPIDPDRIEEFDPFLVPCLDEVFESEEALKKYNEYVAMFREKFLPALKKECCIEDGKARGEEANESELF
;
A
#
# COMPACT_ATOMS: atom_id res chain seq x y z
N MET A 1 -29.73 -49.49 -49.44
CA MET A 1 -28.32 -49.42 -49.84
C MET A 1 -27.87 -47.99 -49.56
N SER A 2 -27.51 -47.70 -48.31
CA SER A 2 -26.12 -47.57 -47.84
C SER A 2 -25.27 -46.65 -48.73
N SER A 3 -24.95 -45.47 -48.18
CA SER A 3 -23.66 -44.84 -48.42
C SER A 3 -23.24 -44.11 -47.14
N GLU A 4 -22.11 -44.57 -46.62
CA GLU A 4 -21.50 -44.23 -45.34
C GLU A 4 -20.97 -42.78 -45.35
N LYS A 5 -21.16 -42.06 -44.24
CA LYS A 5 -20.37 -40.86 -43.93
C LYS A 5 -19.33 -41.23 -42.88
N ARG A 6 -18.07 -41.03 -43.27
CA ARG A 6 -16.87 -41.23 -42.45
C ARG A 6 -16.90 -40.28 -41.25
N GLU A 7 -16.62 -40.85 -40.08
CA GLU A 7 -16.25 -40.15 -38.86
C GLU A 7 -14.90 -39.45 -39.07
N GLY A 8 -14.84 -38.18 -38.69
CA GLY A 8 -13.59 -37.45 -38.48
C GLY A 8 -13.43 -37.22 -36.98
N GLU A 9 -12.35 -37.75 -36.42
CA GLU A 9 -11.92 -37.52 -35.03
C GLU A 9 -11.66 -36.02 -34.81
N GLU A 10 -12.41 -35.41 -33.88
CA GLU A 10 -12.05 -34.11 -33.30
C GLU A 10 -11.04 -34.35 -32.17
N VAL A 11 -9.83 -33.82 -32.38
CA VAL A 11 -8.76 -33.77 -31.38
C VAL A 11 -9.17 -32.78 -30.29
N GLU A 12 -9.32 -33.26 -29.05
CA GLU A 12 -9.50 -32.42 -27.87
C GLU A 12 -8.25 -31.54 -27.66
N VAL A 13 -8.43 -30.23 -27.80
CA VAL A 13 -7.46 -29.23 -27.34
C VAL A 13 -7.96 -28.71 -26.00
N ASP A 14 -7.15 -28.93 -24.95
CA ASP A 14 -7.36 -28.49 -23.58
C ASP A 14 -7.86 -27.04 -23.53
N GLY A 15 -9.10 -26.87 -23.10
CA GLY A 15 -9.72 -25.57 -22.91
C GLY A 15 -9.17 -24.90 -21.66
N GLU A 16 -8.31 -23.90 -21.86
CA GLU A 16 -8.02 -22.89 -20.84
C GLU A 16 -9.34 -22.34 -20.27
N LYS A 17 -9.53 -22.52 -18.95
CA LYS A 17 -10.66 -21.95 -18.22
C LYS A 17 -10.63 -20.43 -18.41
N ARG A 18 -11.57 -19.89 -19.19
CA ARG A 18 -11.84 -18.45 -19.26
C ARG A 18 -12.08 -17.93 -17.82
N PRO A 19 -11.50 -16.79 -17.42
CA PRO A 19 -11.77 -16.21 -16.12
C PRO A 19 -13.28 -15.96 -15.98
N LYS A 20 -13.85 -16.37 -14.84
CA LYS A 20 -15.25 -16.09 -14.50
C LYS A 20 -15.49 -14.58 -14.67
N GLN A 21 -16.53 -14.21 -15.41
CA GLN A 21 -16.99 -12.82 -15.46
C GLN A 21 -17.41 -12.42 -14.05
N ASP A 22 -16.81 -11.35 -13.51
CA ASP A 22 -17.14 -10.78 -12.19
C ASP A 22 -18.64 -10.43 -12.15
N THR A 23 -19.43 -11.23 -11.43
CA THR A 23 -20.72 -10.77 -10.94
C THR A 23 -20.48 -9.56 -10.03
N PRO A 24 -21.26 -8.46 -10.12
CA PRO A 24 -21.04 -7.31 -9.27
C PRO A 24 -21.23 -7.72 -7.80
N HIS A 25 -20.15 -7.75 -7.03
CA HIS A 25 -20.24 -7.98 -5.59
C HIS A 25 -21.09 -6.86 -4.96
N HIS A 26 -22.13 -7.25 -4.23
CA HIS A 26 -22.99 -6.31 -3.52
C HIS A 26 -22.43 -6.09 -2.11
N PHE A 27 -22.28 -4.83 -1.70
CA PHE A 27 -21.86 -4.51 -0.34
C PHE A 27 -23.06 -4.63 0.61
N ASP A 28 -23.23 -5.81 1.19
CA ASP A 28 -24.35 -6.11 2.08
C ASP A 28 -24.02 -5.84 3.56
N LEU A 29 -24.88 -5.06 4.22
CA LEU A 29 -24.70 -4.67 5.61
C LEU A 29 -24.97 -5.80 6.59
N ASP A 30 -25.87 -6.73 6.28
CA ASP A 30 -26.13 -7.88 7.14
C ASP A 30 -24.92 -8.83 7.14
N THR A 31 -24.32 -9.07 5.98
CA THR A 31 -23.07 -9.81 5.82
C THR A 31 -21.91 -9.10 6.55
N LEU A 32 -21.81 -7.77 6.44
CA LEU A 32 -20.79 -6.99 7.17
C LEU A 32 -20.97 -7.09 8.70
N LYS A 33 -22.23 -7.03 9.17
CA LYS A 33 -22.56 -7.20 10.59
C LYS A 33 -22.20 -8.61 11.07
N HIS A 34 -22.45 -9.62 10.24
CA HIS A 34 -22.05 -11.00 10.52
C HIS A 34 -20.53 -11.14 10.59
N PHE A 35 -19.79 -10.48 9.70
CA PHE A 35 -18.32 -10.42 9.74
C PHE A 35 -17.79 -9.81 11.05
N TYR A 36 -18.39 -8.72 11.54
CA TYR A 36 -18.01 -8.13 12.82
C TYR A 36 -18.46 -8.96 14.04
N GLY A 37 -19.58 -9.69 13.93
CA GLY A 37 -20.14 -10.50 15.02
C GLY A 37 -19.45 -11.84 15.20
N ASN A 38 -19.04 -12.45 14.09
CA ASN A 38 -18.24 -13.66 14.11
C ASN A 38 -16.80 -13.37 14.53
N THR A 39 -16.02 -14.42 14.73
CA THR A 39 -14.58 -14.35 15.04
C THR A 39 -13.71 -14.01 13.82
N LEU A 40 -14.30 -13.61 12.67
CA LEU A 40 -13.57 -13.28 11.45
C LEU A 40 -12.87 -11.92 11.52
N PHE A 41 -13.54 -10.88 12.05
CA PHE A 41 -12.82 -9.65 12.38
C PHE A 41 -11.89 -9.93 13.57
N PRO A 42 -10.56 -9.71 13.44
CA PRO A 42 -9.61 -10.16 14.45
C PRO A 42 -9.49 -9.16 15.62
N ALA A 43 -10.58 -8.95 16.35
CA ALA A 43 -10.71 -7.91 17.39
C ALA A 43 -9.62 -7.99 18.48
N GLU A 44 -9.25 -9.19 18.93
CA GLU A 44 -8.22 -9.40 19.96
C GLU A 44 -6.84 -8.97 19.44
N ALA A 45 -6.47 -9.42 18.24
CA ALA A 45 -5.21 -9.06 17.59
C ALA A 45 -5.16 -7.55 17.26
N PHE A 46 -6.31 -6.97 16.90
CA PHE A 46 -6.46 -5.55 16.65
C PHE A 46 -6.25 -4.73 17.92
N TYR A 47 -6.83 -5.17 19.04
CA TYR A 47 -6.61 -4.59 20.36
C TYR A 47 -5.13 -4.69 20.78
N GLU A 48 -4.53 -5.88 20.67
CA GLU A 48 -3.11 -6.11 20.99
C GLU A 48 -2.19 -5.17 20.22
N TRP A 49 -2.43 -5.00 18.92
CA TRP A 49 -1.66 -4.07 18.08
C TRP A 49 -1.82 -2.62 18.53
N LEU A 50 -3.05 -2.12 18.65
CA LEU A 50 -3.30 -0.70 18.87
C LEU A 50 -2.96 -0.23 20.28
N THR A 51 -2.92 -1.15 21.23
CA THR A 51 -2.48 -0.92 22.60
C THR A 51 -1.01 -1.27 22.83
N TYR A 52 -0.32 -1.83 21.84
CA TYR A 52 1.06 -2.31 21.98
C TYR A 52 1.19 -3.26 23.18
N ALA A 53 0.23 -4.17 23.33
CA ALA A 53 0.18 -5.09 24.44
C ALA A 53 1.38 -6.06 24.41
N HIS A 54 2.12 -6.11 25.50
CA HIS A 54 3.33 -6.93 25.64
C HIS A 54 3.58 -7.33 27.10
N GLY A 55 4.71 -8.01 27.36
CA GLY A 55 4.98 -8.68 28.63
C GLY A 55 4.48 -10.13 28.66
N LYS A 56 4.70 -10.83 29.78
CA LYS A 56 4.46 -12.28 29.93
C LYS A 56 3.03 -12.68 29.53
N ASP A 57 2.05 -11.87 29.91
CA ASP A 57 0.61 -12.11 29.66
C ASP A 57 -0.09 -10.90 29.00
N ASN A 58 0.61 -10.15 28.13
CA ASN A 58 0.08 -8.91 27.52
C ASN A 58 -0.33 -7.84 28.57
N SER A 59 0.25 -7.92 29.76
CA SER A 59 -0.08 -7.09 30.93
C SER A 59 0.40 -5.65 30.82
N ILE A 60 1.36 -5.37 29.94
CA ILE A 60 1.84 -4.02 29.67
C ILE A 60 1.18 -3.55 28.38
N HIS A 61 0.32 -2.55 28.47
CA HIS A 61 -0.43 -2.04 27.34
C HIS A 61 -0.80 -0.57 27.53
N GLU A 62 -0.97 0.14 26.44
CA GLU A 62 -1.53 1.48 26.41
C GLU A 62 -3.04 1.46 26.69
N ASP A 63 -3.59 2.54 27.25
CA ASP A 63 -5.03 2.64 27.51
C ASP A 63 -5.80 2.80 26.19
N PHE A 64 -6.53 1.76 25.78
CA PHE A 64 -7.27 1.74 24.51
C PHE A 64 -8.36 2.82 24.43
N ARG A 65 -8.84 3.34 25.56
CA ARG A 65 -9.81 4.46 25.59
C ARG A 65 -9.18 5.77 25.14
N LYS A 66 -7.86 5.86 25.11
CA LYS A 66 -7.09 7.01 24.61
C LYS A 66 -6.69 6.87 23.15
N ARG A 67 -6.93 5.72 22.52
CA ARG A 67 -6.79 5.56 21.06
C ARG A 67 -8.04 6.09 20.38
N GLU A 68 -7.88 7.02 19.45
CA GLU A 68 -9.00 7.44 18.60
C GLU A 68 -9.27 6.41 17.51
N LEU A 69 -10.52 5.96 17.43
CA LEU A 69 -11.11 5.36 16.24
C LEU A 69 -12.21 6.28 15.71
N SER A 70 -12.35 6.33 14.38
CA SER A 70 -13.52 6.94 13.73
C SER A 70 -14.24 5.92 12.87
N MET A 71 -15.53 6.09 12.71
CA MET A 71 -16.39 5.21 11.92
C MET A 71 -17.20 6.02 10.92
N THR A 72 -17.33 5.50 9.71
CA THR A 72 -18.36 5.92 8.75
C THR A 72 -19.43 4.85 8.75
N LEU A 73 -20.68 5.24 8.99
CA LEU A 73 -21.84 4.35 8.94
C LEU A 73 -22.55 4.51 7.58
N GLU A 74 -23.59 3.71 7.36
CA GLU A 74 -24.48 3.89 6.21
C GLU A 74 -25.01 5.33 6.15
N GLY A 75 -25.17 5.84 4.92
CA GLY A 75 -25.56 7.24 4.69
C GLY A 75 -24.44 8.25 4.94
N ASP A 76 -23.18 7.81 4.93
CA ASP A 76 -21.98 8.64 5.16
C ASP A 76 -21.96 9.35 6.51
N LEU A 77 -22.71 8.84 7.50
CA LEU A 77 -22.68 9.38 8.86
C LEU A 77 -21.31 9.10 9.49
N TYR A 78 -20.56 10.16 9.71
CA TYR A 78 -19.20 10.10 10.20
C TYR A 78 -19.10 10.44 11.69
N ILE A 79 -18.56 9.51 12.49
CA ILE A 79 -18.38 9.66 13.94
C ILE A 79 -16.90 9.54 14.31
N ARG A 80 -16.41 10.50 15.11
CA ARG A 80 -15.02 10.55 15.60
C ARG A 80 -14.93 10.34 17.11
N TYR A 81 -13.69 10.19 17.59
CA TYR A 81 -13.38 10.06 19.01
C TYR A 81 -14.16 8.91 19.66
N GLN A 82 -14.12 7.74 19.02
CA GLN A 82 -14.55 6.48 19.63
C GLN A 82 -13.33 5.85 20.30
N GLY A 83 -13.48 5.40 21.54
CA GLY A 83 -12.45 4.70 22.30
C GLY A 83 -13.10 3.61 23.15
N TYR A 84 -12.37 2.53 23.40
CA TYR A 84 -12.92 1.30 23.99
C TYR A 84 -12.02 0.81 25.12
N SER A 85 -12.57 0.06 26.07
CA SER A 85 -11.78 -0.47 27.19
C SER A 85 -11.05 -1.77 26.82
N ASN A 86 -11.61 -2.56 25.90
CA ASN A 86 -11.08 -3.86 25.48
C ASN A 86 -11.64 -4.30 24.11
N ALA A 87 -11.15 -5.44 23.60
CA ALA A 87 -11.59 -6.03 22.34
C ALA A 87 -13.08 -6.41 22.31
N GLU A 88 -13.65 -6.84 23.44
CA GLU A 88 -15.05 -7.24 23.54
C GLU A 88 -15.98 -6.03 23.37
N GLU A 89 -15.69 -4.91 24.02
CA GLU A 89 -16.43 -3.65 23.86
C GLU A 89 -16.36 -3.13 22.43
N LEU A 90 -15.17 -3.17 21.80
CA LEU A 90 -15.01 -2.83 20.39
C LEU A 90 -15.92 -3.71 19.52
N ARG A 91 -15.86 -5.03 19.69
CA ARG A 91 -16.66 -5.97 18.90
C ARG A 91 -18.16 -5.71 19.05
N LYS A 92 -18.65 -5.52 20.28
CA LYS A 92 -20.06 -5.18 20.53
C LYS A 92 -20.48 -3.91 19.79
N ASP A 93 -19.63 -2.88 19.77
CA ASP A 93 -19.92 -1.64 19.08
C ASP A 93 -19.89 -1.78 17.55
N LEU A 94 -18.93 -2.55 17.01
CA LEU A 94 -18.85 -2.86 15.58
C LEU A 94 -20.10 -3.59 15.09
N VAL A 95 -20.59 -4.58 15.84
CA VAL A 95 -21.85 -5.29 15.51
C VAL A 95 -23.07 -4.39 15.62
N ARG A 96 -23.08 -3.50 16.63
CA ARG A 96 -24.22 -2.62 16.88
C ARG A 96 -24.34 -1.52 15.82
N ARG A 97 -23.22 -0.94 15.40
CA ARG A 97 -23.19 0.20 14.47
C ARG A 97 -22.96 -0.22 13.02
N THR A 98 -22.37 -1.39 12.78
CA THR A 98 -22.00 -1.93 11.46
C THR A 98 -21.31 -0.88 10.58
N PRO A 99 -20.14 -0.34 10.99
CA PRO A 99 -19.49 0.71 10.24
C PRO A 99 -18.97 0.21 8.89
N ILE A 100 -19.25 0.94 7.81
CA ILE A 100 -18.76 0.66 6.45
C ILE A 100 -17.30 1.09 6.27
N LYS A 101 -16.78 1.93 7.18
CA LYS A 101 -15.38 2.33 7.24
C LYS A 101 -14.96 2.51 8.69
N ILE A 102 -13.74 2.10 9.01
CA ILE A 102 -13.07 2.40 10.27
C ILE A 102 -11.74 3.08 9.93
N ASP A 103 -11.45 4.20 10.57
CA ASP A 103 -10.13 4.82 10.53
C ASP A 103 -9.51 4.87 11.93
N ILE A 104 -8.19 4.73 11.98
CA ILE A 104 -7.40 4.74 13.22
C ILE A 104 -6.67 6.08 13.33
N GLY A 105 -6.75 6.68 14.51
CA GLY A 105 -6.11 7.95 14.85
C GLY A 105 -5.00 7.81 15.87
N GLY A 106 -4.59 8.94 16.43
CA GLY A 106 -3.56 9.01 17.46
C GLY A 106 -4.00 8.43 18.81
N MET A 107 -3.02 8.15 19.64
CA MET A 107 -3.15 8.09 21.09
C MET A 107 -3.18 9.51 21.65
N TYR A 108 -4.14 9.80 22.52
CA TYR A 108 -4.29 11.08 23.20
C TYR A 108 -3.82 11.00 24.65
N ASN A 109 -3.59 12.14 25.26
CA ASN A 109 -3.24 12.21 26.68
C ASN A 109 -4.42 11.81 27.60
N LEU A 110 -5.66 12.07 27.16
CA LEU A 110 -6.90 11.76 27.88
C LEU A 110 -7.78 10.79 27.08
N PRO A 111 -8.69 10.06 27.75
CA PRO A 111 -9.66 9.19 27.07
C PRO A 111 -10.58 9.96 26.13
N MET A 112 -11.09 9.30 25.09
CA MET A 112 -11.99 9.89 24.09
C MET A 112 -13.28 10.49 24.70
N SER A 113 -13.71 10.01 25.86
CA SER A 113 -14.85 10.57 26.61
C SER A 113 -14.60 12.00 27.11
N GLN A 114 -13.34 12.43 27.19
CA GLN A 114 -12.92 13.76 27.64
C GLN A 114 -12.47 14.67 26.49
N LYS A 115 -12.90 14.37 25.24
CA LYS A 115 -12.54 15.13 24.03
C LYS A 115 -12.87 16.63 24.06
N THR A 116 -13.77 17.07 24.94
CA THR A 116 -14.16 18.48 25.12
C THR A 116 -13.22 19.25 26.04
N SER A 117 -12.21 18.59 26.63
CA SER A 117 -11.22 19.26 27.47
C SER A 117 -10.22 20.06 26.63
N ASP A 118 -9.88 21.28 27.06
CA ASP A 118 -8.92 22.14 26.34
C ASP A 118 -7.50 21.57 26.29
N VAL A 119 -7.16 20.64 27.20
CA VAL A 119 -5.86 19.98 27.22
C VAL A 119 -5.84 18.68 26.40
N PHE A 120 -6.96 18.30 25.78
CA PHE A 120 -7.09 17.08 24.97
C PHE A 120 -6.26 17.20 23.69
N LYS A 121 -5.18 16.42 23.59
CA LYS A 121 -4.26 16.48 22.45
C LYS A 121 -3.61 15.13 22.12
N PRO A 122 -3.29 14.88 20.84
CA PRO A 122 -2.59 13.67 20.45
C PRO A 122 -1.14 13.69 20.97
N VAL A 123 -0.69 12.55 21.52
CA VAL A 123 0.65 12.37 22.09
C VAL A 123 1.50 11.40 21.28
N ALA A 124 0.89 10.37 20.69
CA ALA A 124 1.59 9.37 19.90
C ALA A 124 0.72 8.90 18.74
N ARG A 125 1.35 8.51 17.63
CA ARG A 125 0.66 7.87 16.49
C ARG A 125 1.70 7.19 15.62
N GLU A 126 1.38 6.05 15.06
CA GLU A 126 2.17 5.39 14.02
C GLU A 126 2.59 6.40 12.95
N LEU A 127 3.81 6.30 12.43
CA LEU A 127 4.19 7.05 11.23
C LEU A 127 3.58 6.32 10.04
N ILE A 128 2.66 6.97 9.35
CA ILE A 128 1.91 6.35 8.26
C ILE A 128 2.31 6.92 6.92
N PHE A 129 2.15 6.13 5.86
CA PHE A 129 2.26 6.58 4.47
C PHE A 129 1.09 6.00 3.68
N ASP A 130 0.53 6.80 2.79
CA ASP A 130 -0.49 6.38 1.83
C ASP A 130 0.03 6.58 0.41
N ILE A 131 -0.06 5.53 -0.39
CA ILE A 131 0.40 5.47 -1.77
C ILE A 131 -0.78 5.01 -2.61
N ASP A 132 -1.35 5.93 -3.38
CA ASP A 132 -2.48 5.64 -4.26
C ASP A 132 -2.03 5.61 -5.73
N MET A 133 -2.63 4.70 -6.50
CA MET A 133 -2.38 4.57 -7.94
C MET A 133 -2.70 5.84 -8.73
N ASP A 134 -3.63 6.67 -8.25
CA ASP A 134 -4.02 7.91 -8.95
C ASP A 134 -2.88 8.90 -9.08
N ASP A 135 -1.96 8.92 -8.12
CA ASP A 135 -0.78 9.77 -8.20
C ASP A 135 0.09 9.42 -9.40
N TYR A 136 -0.02 8.20 -9.94
CA TYR A 136 0.70 7.73 -11.13
C TYR A 136 -0.07 7.96 -12.44
N SER A 137 -1.29 8.52 -12.41
CA SER A 137 -2.12 8.73 -13.61
C SER A 137 -1.40 9.42 -14.80
N PRO A 138 -0.50 10.41 -14.60
CA PRO A 138 0.23 11.02 -15.72
C PRO A 138 1.19 10.07 -16.46
N ILE A 139 1.52 8.92 -15.89
CA ILE A 139 2.45 7.93 -16.44
C ILE A 139 1.87 6.50 -16.43
N ARG A 140 0.58 6.38 -16.08
CA ARG A 140 -0.18 5.13 -16.07
C ARG A 140 -1.13 5.16 -17.25
N HIS A 141 -0.77 4.47 -18.32
CA HIS A 141 -1.52 4.47 -19.58
C HIS A 141 -2.47 3.27 -19.72
N CYS A 142 -2.28 2.22 -18.91
CA CYS A 142 -3.09 1.00 -19.01
C CYS A 142 -4.48 1.10 -18.36
N CYS A 143 -4.72 2.07 -17.48
CA CYS A 143 -5.96 2.23 -16.71
C CYS A 143 -6.26 3.71 -16.45
N THR A 144 -7.53 4.04 -16.31
CA THR A 144 -8.01 5.38 -15.93
C THR A 144 -8.75 5.36 -14.59
N GLY A 145 -8.69 6.50 -13.89
CA GLY A 145 -9.33 6.68 -12.59
C GLY A 145 -8.97 5.55 -11.61
N ALA A 146 -9.98 4.96 -10.99
CA ALA A 146 -9.79 4.01 -9.91
C ALA A 146 -9.61 2.55 -10.30
N ASN A 147 -9.51 2.27 -11.60
CA ASN A 147 -9.24 0.93 -12.10
C ASN A 147 -7.77 0.56 -11.93
N ILE A 148 -7.51 -0.72 -11.66
CA ILE A 148 -6.18 -1.30 -11.63
C ILE A 148 -6.14 -2.58 -12.46
N CYS A 149 -4.99 -2.89 -13.03
CA CYS A 149 -4.71 -4.15 -13.72
C CYS A 149 -3.29 -4.63 -13.41
N ARG A 150 -2.94 -5.83 -13.90
CA ARG A 150 -1.62 -6.43 -13.70
C ARG A 150 -0.46 -5.59 -14.29
N LYS A 151 -0.74 -4.67 -15.22
CA LYS A 151 0.28 -3.75 -15.78
C LYS A 151 0.63 -2.57 -14.88
N CYS A 152 -0.30 -2.08 -14.05
CA CYS A 152 -0.03 -0.95 -13.15
C CYS A 152 0.25 -1.37 -11.70
N TRP A 153 -0.18 -2.55 -11.25
CA TRP A 153 0.16 -3.03 -9.91
C TRP A 153 1.68 -3.03 -9.59
N PRO A 154 2.58 -3.26 -10.57
CA PRO A 154 4.02 -3.07 -10.36
C PRO A 154 4.43 -1.72 -9.78
N PHE A 155 3.67 -0.63 -9.96
CA PHE A 155 3.92 0.63 -9.25
C PHE A 155 3.83 0.47 -7.73
N MET A 156 2.77 -0.18 -7.22
CA MET A 156 2.58 -0.38 -5.77
C MET A 156 3.61 -1.36 -5.21
N MET A 157 3.87 -2.46 -5.93
CA MET A 157 4.89 -3.44 -5.55
C MET A 157 6.27 -2.78 -5.38
N ASN A 158 6.72 -2.03 -6.38
CA ASN A 158 8.02 -1.36 -6.32
C ASN A 158 8.03 -0.21 -5.31
N ALA A 159 6.90 0.48 -5.12
CA ALA A 159 6.79 1.49 -4.09
C ALA A 159 6.97 0.88 -2.69
N MET A 160 6.33 -0.27 -2.39
CA MET A 160 6.52 -0.97 -1.12
C MET A 160 7.98 -1.41 -0.90
N LYS A 161 8.66 -1.91 -1.94
CA LYS A 161 10.09 -2.28 -1.86
C LYS A 161 10.97 -1.08 -1.51
N VAL A 162 10.77 0.06 -2.16
CA VAL A 162 11.51 1.30 -1.89
C VAL A 162 11.20 1.81 -0.48
N MET A 163 9.93 1.82 -0.08
CA MET A 163 9.54 2.21 1.27
C MET A 163 10.16 1.30 2.33
N LYS A 164 10.14 -0.02 2.14
CA LYS A 164 10.80 -0.99 3.03
C LYS A 164 12.29 -0.68 3.15
N TYR A 165 12.97 -0.49 2.02
CA TYR A 165 14.40 -0.17 2.00
C TYR A 165 14.70 1.13 2.75
N ILE A 166 14.01 2.23 2.44
CA ILE A 166 14.27 3.52 3.08
C ILE A 166 13.97 3.46 4.59
N LEU A 167 12.81 2.93 4.97
CA LEU A 167 12.39 2.90 6.37
C LEU A 167 13.28 1.98 7.22
N LYS A 168 13.70 0.82 6.70
CA LYS A 168 14.60 -0.10 7.41
C LYS A 168 16.05 0.35 7.35
N GLU A 169 16.62 0.50 6.17
CA GLU A 169 18.07 0.68 5.99
C GLU A 169 18.54 2.12 6.28
N ARG A 170 17.67 3.12 6.10
CA ARG A 170 18.06 4.54 6.28
C ARG A 170 17.56 5.11 7.59
N PHE A 171 16.35 4.75 8.00
CA PHE A 171 15.81 5.22 9.27
C PHE A 171 15.97 4.22 10.41
N GLY A 172 16.28 2.94 10.15
CA GLY A 172 16.43 1.91 11.18
C GLY A 172 15.11 1.45 11.80
N PHE A 173 13.97 1.67 11.12
CA PHE A 173 12.67 1.19 11.63
C PHE A 173 12.55 -0.31 11.42
N LYS A 174 11.93 -1.00 12.35
CA LYS A 174 11.84 -2.47 12.34
C LYS A 174 10.43 -2.96 12.06
N GLN A 175 9.43 -2.32 12.66
CA GLN A 175 8.06 -2.80 12.72
C GLN A 175 7.21 -2.11 11.66
N LEU A 176 7.28 -2.64 10.43
CA LEU A 176 6.52 -2.15 9.28
C LEU A 176 5.32 -3.05 9.00
N LEU A 177 4.12 -2.49 9.01
CA LEU A 177 2.90 -3.15 8.57
C LEU A 177 2.44 -2.52 7.25
N PHE A 178 2.60 -3.26 6.16
CA PHE A 178 2.03 -2.91 4.86
C PHE A 178 0.59 -3.42 4.78
N VAL A 179 -0.31 -2.65 4.19
CA VAL A 179 -1.74 -2.97 4.14
C VAL A 179 -2.27 -2.58 2.78
N PHE A 180 -2.94 -3.50 2.10
CA PHE A 180 -3.69 -3.18 0.89
C PHE A 180 -4.86 -2.25 1.24
N SER A 181 -5.08 -1.19 0.46
CA SER A 181 -6.14 -0.20 0.74
C SER A 181 -7.56 -0.72 0.47
N GLY A 182 -7.67 -1.97 -0.02
CA GLY A 182 -8.90 -2.63 -0.44
C GLY A 182 -9.29 -2.33 -1.89
N ARG A 183 -8.54 -1.47 -2.60
CA ARG A 183 -8.86 -1.11 -3.99
C ARG A 183 -7.64 -1.02 -4.90
N ARG A 184 -6.78 -0.02 -4.70
CA ARG A 184 -5.74 0.35 -5.69
C ARG A 184 -4.44 0.88 -5.10
N GLY A 185 -4.38 1.05 -3.80
CA GLY A 185 -3.24 1.64 -3.10
C GLY A 185 -2.77 0.74 -1.97
N VAL A 186 -1.75 1.22 -1.28
CA VAL A 186 -1.18 0.56 -0.11
C VAL A 186 -0.91 1.58 0.98
N HIS A 187 -1.14 1.16 2.22
CA HIS A 187 -0.80 1.92 3.41
C HIS A 187 0.42 1.28 4.07
N VAL A 188 1.29 2.11 4.65
CA VAL A 188 2.43 1.66 5.44
C VAL A 188 2.27 2.22 6.85
N TRP A 189 2.28 1.36 7.86
CA TRP A 189 2.27 1.73 9.28
C TRP A 189 3.63 1.40 9.90
N VAL A 190 4.34 2.41 10.38
CA VAL A 190 5.58 2.25 11.13
C VAL A 190 5.26 2.30 12.62
N CYS A 191 5.43 1.15 13.28
CA CYS A 191 4.88 0.88 14.62
C CYS A 191 5.92 0.97 15.74
N ASP A 192 7.20 1.14 15.42
CA ASP A 192 8.28 1.38 16.40
C ASP A 192 7.91 2.49 17.39
N LYS A 193 8.24 2.33 18.69
CA LYS A 193 7.89 3.34 19.73
C LYS A 193 8.47 4.71 19.40
N ARG A 194 9.71 4.76 18.90
CA ARG A 194 10.32 6.02 18.45
C ARG A 194 9.62 6.63 17.24
N ALA A 195 9.04 5.83 16.34
CA ALA A 195 8.24 6.34 15.23
C ALA A 195 6.93 6.95 15.75
N ARG A 196 6.31 6.28 16.73
CA ARG A 196 5.08 6.74 17.36
C ARG A 196 5.21 8.10 18.04
N GLN A 197 6.37 8.36 18.61
CA GLN A 197 6.68 9.56 19.38
C GLN A 197 7.20 10.73 18.54
N LEU A 198 7.40 10.55 17.23
CA LEU A 198 7.87 11.63 16.35
C LEU A 198 6.96 12.85 16.41
N THR A 199 7.58 14.02 16.57
CA THR A 199 6.92 15.31 16.44
C THR A 199 6.50 15.57 14.99
N ASP A 200 5.54 16.48 14.80
CA ASP A 200 5.03 16.82 13.48
C ASP A 200 6.15 17.37 12.56
N ALA A 201 7.12 18.11 13.12
CA ALA A 201 8.30 18.58 12.40
C ALA A 201 9.22 17.44 11.95
N GLN A 202 9.45 16.44 12.82
CA GLN A 202 10.24 15.25 12.47
C GLN A 202 9.53 14.38 11.41
N ARG A 203 8.21 14.24 11.52
CA ARG A 203 7.40 13.56 10.49
C ARG A 203 7.53 14.27 9.15
N LYS A 204 7.39 15.59 9.14
CA LYS A 204 7.59 16.40 7.93
C LYS A 204 8.98 16.17 7.33
N ALA A 205 10.04 16.18 8.14
CA ALA A 205 11.39 15.95 7.66
C ALA A 205 11.55 14.56 7.00
N ILE A 206 10.97 13.51 7.58
CA ILE A 206 10.98 12.16 6.99
C ILE A 206 10.17 12.12 5.68
N VAL A 207 8.98 12.72 5.67
CA VAL A 207 8.13 12.79 4.47
C VAL A 207 8.82 13.55 3.35
N ASP A 208 9.45 14.69 3.66
CA ASP A 208 10.20 15.48 2.67
C ASP A 208 11.42 14.72 2.15
N TYR A 209 12.11 13.97 3.01
CA TYR A 209 13.22 13.11 2.60
C TYR A 209 12.77 12.01 1.64
N ILE A 210 11.65 11.34 1.93
CA ILE A 210 11.12 10.29 1.05
C ILE A 210 10.49 10.91 -0.20
N SER A 211 9.96 12.13 -0.13
CA SER A 211 9.34 12.78 -1.28
C SER A 211 10.39 13.20 -2.31
N PHE A 212 10.64 12.37 -3.31
CA PHE A 212 11.51 12.74 -4.43
C PHE A 212 11.02 14.03 -5.11
N SER A 213 11.82 15.09 -5.05
CA SER A 213 11.58 16.31 -5.80
C SER A 213 12.38 16.31 -7.09
N LYS A 214 11.68 16.41 -8.23
CA LYS A 214 12.28 16.52 -9.57
C LYS A 214 13.23 17.71 -9.72
N THR A 215 13.10 18.72 -8.85
CA THR A 215 13.89 19.96 -8.89
C THR A 215 15.20 19.90 -8.09
N SER A 216 15.49 18.81 -7.38
CA SER A 216 16.79 18.68 -6.70
C SER A 216 17.91 18.40 -7.71
N TYR A 217 18.91 19.26 -7.75
CA TYR A 217 20.05 19.11 -8.66
C TYR A 217 20.96 17.93 -8.30
N LYS A 218 20.91 17.41 -7.07
CA LYS A 218 21.72 16.25 -6.65
C LYS A 218 20.84 15.06 -6.27
N VAL A 219 21.14 13.91 -6.87
CA VAL A 219 20.72 12.60 -6.38
C VAL A 219 21.71 12.26 -5.26
N ASP A 220 21.23 12.05 -4.05
CA ASP A 220 22.11 11.56 -2.98
C ASP A 220 22.38 10.05 -3.15
N TYR A 221 23.33 9.51 -2.39
CA TYR A 221 23.69 8.09 -2.45
C TYR A 221 22.48 7.16 -2.24
N ASN A 222 21.49 7.58 -1.46
CA ASN A 222 20.35 6.75 -1.10
C ASN A 222 19.37 6.65 -2.27
N LEU A 223 19.17 7.76 -2.98
CA LEU A 223 18.37 7.80 -4.20
C LEU A 223 19.04 7.04 -5.35
N HIS A 224 20.37 6.98 -5.42
CA HIS A 224 21.10 6.16 -6.39
C HIS A 224 20.82 4.65 -6.20
N GLU A 225 20.84 4.15 -4.96
CA GLU A 225 20.48 2.76 -4.68
C GLU A 225 19.01 2.45 -5.01
N CYS A 226 18.10 3.37 -4.71
CA CYS A 226 16.70 3.25 -5.14
C CYS A 226 16.57 3.19 -6.67
N ALA A 227 17.32 4.02 -7.41
CA ALA A 227 17.30 4.00 -8.87
C ALA A 227 17.80 2.66 -9.43
N LYS A 228 18.86 2.08 -8.85
CA LYS A 228 19.33 0.74 -9.20
C LYS A 228 18.25 -0.32 -8.98
N MET A 229 17.59 -0.30 -7.81
CA MET A 229 16.50 -1.23 -7.50
C MET A 229 15.34 -1.11 -8.49
N LEU A 230 15.06 0.10 -8.95
CA LEU A 230 13.93 0.40 -9.84
C LEU A 230 14.25 0.27 -11.33
N ARG A 231 15.54 0.11 -11.70
CA ARG A 231 15.97 0.03 -13.11
C ARG A 231 15.25 -1.07 -13.88
N GLY A 232 15.13 -2.27 -13.32
CA GLY A 232 14.44 -3.38 -13.99
C GLY A 232 12.94 -3.11 -14.19
N PHE A 233 12.29 -2.48 -13.21
CA PHE A 233 10.88 -2.04 -13.33
C PHE A 233 10.72 -0.95 -14.39
N PHE A 234 11.66 0.01 -14.42
CA PHE A 234 11.68 1.06 -15.42
C PHE A 234 11.82 0.52 -16.85
N GLU A 235 12.83 -0.32 -17.09
CA GLU A 235 13.11 -0.85 -18.43
C GLU A 235 11.98 -1.78 -18.92
N ARG A 236 11.48 -2.68 -18.06
CA ARG A 236 10.46 -3.66 -18.44
C ARG A 236 9.05 -3.09 -18.47
N ASP A 237 8.62 -2.41 -17.42
CA ASP A 237 7.21 -2.10 -17.21
C ASP A 237 6.85 -0.64 -17.52
N ILE A 238 7.80 0.30 -17.39
CA ILE A 238 7.56 1.71 -17.74
C ILE A 238 7.79 1.95 -19.24
N LEU A 239 8.93 1.47 -19.75
CA LEU A 239 9.31 1.66 -21.15
C LEU A 239 8.78 0.55 -22.08
N GLY A 240 8.58 -0.67 -21.56
CA GLY A 240 8.15 -1.79 -22.37
C GLY A 240 6.79 -1.57 -23.04
N GLU A 241 6.67 -2.03 -24.28
CA GLU A 241 5.47 -1.92 -25.12
C GLU A 241 4.25 -2.62 -24.48
N ASP A 242 4.49 -3.74 -23.80
CA ASP A 242 3.47 -4.47 -23.05
C ASP A 242 3.16 -3.86 -21.68
N GLY A 243 3.97 -2.90 -21.22
CA GLY A 243 3.83 -2.20 -19.95
C GLY A 243 3.00 -0.92 -20.05
N GLN A 244 3.58 0.20 -19.61
CA GLN A 244 2.98 1.53 -19.71
C GLN A 244 3.31 2.23 -21.03
N ASP A 245 4.38 1.80 -21.73
CA ASP A 245 4.91 2.44 -22.94
C ASP A 245 4.85 3.97 -22.81
N VAL A 246 5.52 4.54 -21.79
CA VAL A 246 5.40 5.99 -21.51
C VAL A 246 5.99 6.85 -22.63
N LEU A 247 6.73 6.24 -23.54
CA LEU A 247 7.28 6.84 -24.75
C LEU A 247 6.37 6.63 -25.98
N ARG A 248 5.18 6.07 -25.79
CA ARG A 248 4.24 5.84 -26.88
C ARG A 248 3.85 7.14 -27.55
N TYR A 249 3.92 7.10 -28.87
CA TYR A 249 3.41 8.12 -29.75
C TYR A 249 1.92 8.44 -29.51
N ASN A 250 1.56 9.74 -29.49
CA ASN A 250 0.18 10.21 -29.31
C ASN A 250 -0.36 10.90 -30.58
N PRO A 251 -1.32 10.29 -31.31
CA PRO A 251 -1.90 10.84 -32.55
C PRO A 251 -2.69 12.15 -32.36
N ALA A 252 -3.17 12.44 -31.14
CA ALA A 252 -3.85 13.70 -30.85
C ALA A 252 -2.86 14.89 -30.85
N LEU A 253 -1.60 14.66 -30.44
CA LEU A 253 -0.53 15.66 -30.53
C LEU A 253 -0.12 15.90 -31.98
N GLU A 254 -0.09 14.85 -32.80
CA GLU A 254 0.12 14.99 -34.25
C GLU A 254 -0.99 15.80 -34.91
N THR A 255 -2.24 15.53 -34.55
CA THR A 255 -3.39 16.24 -35.10
C THR A 255 -3.37 17.72 -34.68
N ALA A 256 -3.02 18.01 -33.42
CA ALA A 256 -2.87 19.37 -32.92
C ALA A 256 -1.71 20.11 -33.60
N ALA A 257 -0.56 19.45 -33.75
CA ALA A 257 0.61 20.06 -34.35
C ALA A 257 0.49 20.24 -35.88
N LYS A 258 -0.20 19.33 -36.57
CA LYS A 258 -0.60 19.53 -37.99
C LYS A 258 -1.50 20.75 -38.16
N LYS A 259 -2.37 21.01 -37.18
CA LYS A 259 -3.27 22.16 -37.19
C LYS A 259 -2.57 23.49 -36.92
N GLU A 260 -1.53 23.48 -36.08
CA GLU A 260 -0.81 24.69 -35.64
C GLU A 260 0.41 25.03 -36.52
N PHE A 261 1.07 24.02 -37.10
CA PHE A 261 2.34 24.17 -37.84
C PHE A 261 2.29 23.66 -39.30
N GLY A 262 1.15 23.16 -39.79
CA GLY A 262 1.00 22.62 -41.15
C GLY A 262 1.49 21.18 -41.29
N ASN A 263 1.71 20.73 -42.53
CA ASN A 263 2.15 19.35 -42.87
C ASN A 263 3.63 19.09 -42.53
N VAL A 264 4.03 19.38 -41.29
CA VAL A 264 5.31 18.93 -40.75
C VAL A 264 5.12 17.48 -40.33
N ASP A 265 5.97 16.59 -40.84
CA ASP A 265 5.95 15.15 -40.51
C ASP A 265 6.54 14.92 -39.12
N LEU A 266 5.90 15.56 -38.12
CA LEU A 266 6.28 15.47 -36.72
C LEU A 266 6.24 14.03 -36.26
N VAL A 267 5.39 13.19 -36.88
CA VAL A 267 5.33 11.75 -36.63
C VAL A 267 6.65 11.07 -36.99
N GLU A 268 7.16 11.31 -38.19
CA GLU A 268 8.43 10.73 -38.64
C GLU A 268 9.61 11.30 -37.84
N VAL A 269 9.54 12.58 -37.46
CA VAL A 269 10.51 13.23 -36.56
C VAL A 269 10.44 12.63 -35.15
N PHE A 270 9.27 12.44 -34.56
CA PHE A 270 9.07 11.84 -33.23
C PHE A 270 9.33 10.34 -33.21
N GLN A 271 9.06 9.61 -34.29
CA GLN A 271 9.40 8.20 -34.46
C GLN A 271 10.91 8.01 -34.60
N LYS A 272 11.61 8.93 -35.29
CA LYS A 272 13.09 9.00 -35.29
C LYS A 272 13.66 9.56 -33.98
N GLN A 273 12.85 10.23 -33.16
CA GLN A 273 13.19 10.84 -31.86
C GLN A 273 12.49 10.17 -30.67
N ARG A 274 12.34 8.84 -30.61
CA ARG A 274 11.97 8.12 -29.36
C ARG A 274 13.03 8.29 -28.24
N CYS A 275 13.84 9.35 -28.27
CA CYS A 275 15.26 9.25 -27.98
C CYS A 275 16.02 10.55 -27.61
N LEU A 276 15.41 11.73 -27.41
CA LEU A 276 16.23 12.93 -27.08
C LEU A 276 16.26 13.37 -25.61
N PRO A 277 15.49 12.74 -24.70
CA PRO A 277 15.88 12.75 -23.28
C PRO A 277 16.03 11.35 -22.63
N LEU A 278 15.73 10.27 -23.35
CA LEU A 278 15.62 8.91 -22.77
C LEU A 278 16.54 7.85 -23.40
N VAL A 279 17.14 8.13 -24.58
CA VAL A 279 18.00 7.15 -25.25
C VAL A 279 19.41 7.06 -24.69
N GLU A 280 19.80 8.01 -23.85
CA GLU A 280 21.03 7.95 -23.06
C GLU A 280 20.88 7.04 -21.82
N CYS A 281 19.68 6.55 -21.49
CA CYS A 281 19.40 5.77 -20.26
C CYS A 281 19.45 4.24 -20.42
N LEU A 282 19.58 3.69 -21.64
CA LEU A 282 19.49 2.24 -21.94
C LEU A 282 20.85 1.62 -22.32
N PRO A 283 21.21 0.39 -21.88
CA PRO A 283 22.56 -0.17 -22.11
C PRO A 283 22.76 -0.87 -23.47
N SER A 284 24.04 -1.00 -23.84
CA SER A 284 24.71 -1.88 -24.84
C SER A 284 24.79 -1.51 -26.33
N ASN A 285 24.00 -0.59 -26.88
CA ASN A 285 24.09 -0.25 -28.32
C ASN A 285 24.80 1.09 -28.66
N PHE A 286 25.57 1.67 -27.72
CA PHE A 286 26.07 3.06 -27.82
C PHE A 286 27.56 3.23 -28.13
N SER A 287 28.02 2.75 -29.29
CA SER A 287 29.40 2.97 -29.75
C SER A 287 29.56 4.11 -30.77
N ARG A 288 28.52 4.89 -31.12
CA ARG A 288 28.56 5.64 -32.39
C ARG A 288 28.00 7.07 -32.51
N MET A 289 27.58 7.78 -31.46
CA MET A 289 27.19 9.20 -31.60
C MET A 289 27.77 10.11 -30.51
N ASN A 290 27.98 11.38 -30.86
CA ASN A 290 28.89 12.35 -30.26
C ASN A 290 28.74 12.59 -28.75
N LYS A 291 29.89 12.83 -28.10
CA LYS A 291 30.16 12.86 -26.66
C LYS A 291 29.74 14.15 -25.95
N GLU A 292 28.46 14.30 -25.60
CA GLU A 292 28.14 14.88 -24.29
C GLU A 292 27.72 13.69 -23.41
N LYS A 293 28.59 13.25 -22.50
CA LYS A 293 28.33 12.06 -21.69
C LYS A 293 27.18 12.35 -20.74
N LEU A 294 26.04 11.72 -20.93
CA LEU A 294 25.00 11.71 -19.91
C LEU A 294 25.56 11.11 -18.61
N THR A 295 25.39 11.81 -17.50
CA THR A 295 25.91 11.37 -16.20
C THR A 295 25.01 10.28 -15.59
N SER A 296 25.58 9.42 -14.73
CA SER A 296 24.79 8.43 -13.97
C SER A 296 23.63 9.09 -13.22
N ASP A 297 23.87 10.25 -12.61
CA ASP A 297 22.87 11.02 -11.87
C ASP A 297 21.67 11.41 -12.75
N THR A 298 21.90 11.77 -14.01
CA THR A 298 20.82 12.12 -14.94
C THR A 298 19.94 10.89 -15.21
N ILE A 299 20.54 9.73 -15.45
CA ILE A 299 19.82 8.48 -15.71
C ILE A 299 18.99 8.09 -14.48
N ASP A 300 19.58 8.18 -13.29
CA ASP A 300 18.89 7.85 -12.05
C ASP A 300 17.71 8.78 -11.79
N LYS A 301 17.83 10.09 -12.06
CA LYS A 301 16.70 11.03 -11.96
C LYS A 301 15.56 10.67 -12.89
N VAL A 302 15.86 10.21 -14.10
CA VAL A 302 14.83 9.75 -15.04
C VAL A 302 14.14 8.52 -14.48
N ILE A 303 14.88 7.50 -14.08
CA ILE A 303 14.32 6.28 -13.46
C ILE A 303 13.40 6.67 -12.30
N LEU A 304 13.91 7.44 -11.33
CA LEU A 304 13.17 7.87 -10.14
C LEU A 304 11.90 8.67 -10.50
N THR A 305 11.97 9.56 -11.49
CA THR A 305 10.82 10.37 -11.91
C THR A 305 9.61 9.51 -12.34
N PHE A 306 9.88 8.38 -12.99
CA PHE A 306 8.82 7.49 -13.49
C PHE A 306 8.49 6.34 -12.55
N THR A 307 9.35 6.01 -11.57
CA THR A 307 9.18 4.78 -10.78
C THR A 307 9.09 4.99 -9.27
N PHE A 308 9.56 6.13 -8.77
CA PHE A 308 9.69 6.35 -7.33
C PHE A 308 8.32 6.52 -6.64
N PRO A 309 8.16 6.06 -5.39
CA PRO A 309 6.95 6.26 -4.60
C PRO A 309 6.41 7.70 -4.63
N ARG A 310 5.12 7.83 -4.94
CA ARG A 310 4.36 9.07 -4.78
C ARG A 310 3.52 8.96 -3.50
N LEU A 311 3.72 9.89 -2.58
CA LEU A 311 3.08 9.87 -1.27
C LEU A 311 1.97 10.93 -1.20
N ASP A 312 0.82 10.59 -0.64
CA ASP A 312 -0.05 11.61 -0.05
C ASP A 312 0.64 12.13 1.22
N LYS A 313 1.32 13.27 1.07
CA LYS A 313 2.12 13.82 2.17
C LYS A 313 1.27 14.16 3.38
N ASN A 314 0.04 14.62 3.17
CA ASN A 314 -0.77 15.20 4.24
C ASN A 314 -1.04 14.16 5.32
N VAL A 315 -1.39 12.92 4.95
CA VAL A 315 -1.72 11.87 5.94
C VAL A 315 -0.57 11.57 6.91
N SER A 316 0.67 11.80 6.49
CA SER A 316 1.87 11.50 7.28
C SER A 316 2.26 12.58 8.29
N LEU A 317 1.83 13.84 8.09
CA LEU A 317 2.37 15.00 8.82
C LEU A 317 1.89 15.10 10.27
N LEU A 318 0.57 15.06 10.50
CA LEU A 318 -0.02 15.39 11.80
C LEU A 318 -0.38 14.13 12.59
N ARG A 319 -0.27 14.20 13.92
CA ARG A 319 -0.61 13.09 14.83
C ARG A 319 -2.10 12.87 15.06
N HIS A 320 -2.97 13.74 14.56
CA HIS A 320 -4.43 13.56 14.61
C HIS A 320 -5.03 13.08 13.29
N HIS A 321 -4.21 12.90 12.23
CA HIS A 321 -4.68 12.34 10.98
C HIS A 321 -5.13 10.90 11.15
N LEU A 322 -6.25 10.60 10.50
CA LEU A 322 -6.90 9.31 10.51
C LEU A 322 -6.55 8.57 9.23
N LEU A 323 -6.29 7.28 9.35
CA LEU A 323 -6.06 6.41 8.19
C LEU A 323 -6.87 5.13 8.31
N LYS A 324 -7.35 4.66 7.16
CA LYS A 324 -8.19 3.48 7.05
C LYS A 324 -7.54 2.27 7.71
N SER A 325 -8.31 1.63 8.58
CA SER A 325 -7.91 0.46 9.34
C SER A 325 -7.60 -0.75 8.44
N PRO A 326 -6.62 -1.60 8.80
CA PRO A 326 -6.55 -2.97 8.31
C PRO A 326 -7.82 -3.75 8.64
N PHE A 327 -8.05 -4.83 7.89
CA PHE A 327 -9.16 -5.79 8.03
C PHE A 327 -10.57 -5.25 7.79
N ILE A 328 -10.73 -3.98 7.40
CA ILE A 328 -12.04 -3.49 6.98
C ILE A 328 -12.32 -3.87 5.52
N VAL A 329 -13.59 -3.88 5.16
CA VAL A 329 -14.03 -4.09 3.78
C VAL A 329 -14.11 -2.74 3.06
N HIS A 330 -13.57 -2.66 1.84
CA HIS A 330 -13.71 -1.46 1.04
C HIS A 330 -15.11 -1.39 0.40
N PRO A 331 -15.92 -0.34 0.63
CA PRO A 331 -17.34 -0.33 0.27
C PRO A 331 -17.65 -0.45 -1.22
N LYS A 332 -16.74 0.03 -2.09
CA LYS A 332 -16.95 -0.03 -3.55
C LYS A 332 -16.42 -1.29 -4.24
N SER A 333 -15.43 -1.96 -3.64
CA SER A 333 -14.78 -3.13 -4.25
C SER A 333 -15.11 -4.40 -3.50
N CYS A 334 -15.74 -4.30 -2.33
CA CYS A 334 -16.06 -5.39 -1.40
C CYS A 334 -14.84 -6.17 -0.90
N ARG A 335 -13.60 -5.81 -1.29
CA ARG A 335 -12.37 -6.47 -0.88
C ARG A 335 -11.91 -6.04 0.50
N PHE A 336 -11.29 -6.96 1.22
CA PHE A 336 -10.64 -6.67 2.50
C PHE A 336 -9.38 -5.81 2.36
N CYS A 337 -9.15 -4.94 3.34
CA CYS A 337 -7.92 -4.19 3.51
C CYS A 337 -6.89 -5.07 4.24
N CYS A 338 -6.32 -6.04 3.53
CA CYS A 338 -5.47 -7.07 4.12
C CYS A 338 -4.02 -6.62 4.36
N PRO A 339 -3.41 -7.02 5.48
CA PRO A 339 -1.97 -6.91 5.67
C PRO A 339 -1.17 -7.64 4.56
N ILE A 340 -0.04 -7.06 4.19
CA ILE A 340 0.89 -7.58 3.19
C ILE A 340 2.19 -7.95 3.88
N ASP A 341 2.71 -9.16 3.63
CA ASP A 341 3.97 -9.60 4.21
C ASP A 341 5.13 -8.79 3.60
N PRO A 342 5.89 -8.01 4.39
CA PRO A 342 7.01 -7.22 3.87
C PRO A 342 8.11 -8.08 3.24
N ASP A 343 8.21 -9.37 3.54
CA ASP A 343 9.21 -10.27 2.97
C ASP A 343 8.74 -11.00 1.72
N ARG A 344 7.43 -10.94 1.42
CA ARG A 344 6.80 -11.59 0.26
C ARG A 344 5.97 -10.60 -0.57
N ILE A 345 6.46 -9.35 -0.68
CA ILE A 345 5.79 -8.26 -1.40
C ILE A 345 5.46 -8.63 -2.85
N GLU A 346 6.34 -9.36 -3.53
CA GLU A 346 6.18 -9.76 -4.94
C GLU A 346 5.06 -10.78 -5.15
N GLU A 347 4.70 -11.52 -4.11
CA GLU A 347 3.68 -12.56 -4.17
C GLU A 347 2.27 -12.02 -3.91
N PHE A 348 2.16 -10.76 -3.47
CA PHE A 348 0.87 -10.14 -3.20
C PHE A 348 0.15 -9.75 -4.48
N ASP A 349 -1.00 -10.38 -4.72
CA ASP A 349 -1.88 -10.11 -5.84
C ASP A 349 -3.21 -9.48 -5.35
N PRO A 350 -3.48 -8.19 -5.66
CA PRO A 350 -4.70 -7.50 -5.22
C PRO A 350 -5.97 -8.07 -5.87
N PHE A 351 -5.84 -8.83 -6.97
CA PHE A 351 -6.95 -9.46 -7.68
C PHE A 351 -7.38 -10.79 -7.05
N LEU A 352 -6.56 -11.34 -6.15
CA LEU A 352 -6.86 -12.57 -5.39
C LEU A 352 -7.26 -12.27 -3.93
N VAL A 353 -7.39 -10.99 -3.57
CA VAL A 353 -7.91 -10.61 -2.25
C VAL A 353 -9.42 -10.86 -2.25
N PRO A 354 -9.94 -11.68 -1.32
CA PRO A 354 -11.35 -12.04 -1.32
C PRO A 354 -12.24 -10.83 -1.02
N CYS A 355 -13.46 -10.90 -1.54
CA CYS A 355 -14.57 -10.03 -1.20
C CYS A 355 -15.29 -10.52 0.08
N LEU A 356 -16.10 -9.64 0.68
CA LEU A 356 -16.82 -9.91 1.92
C LEU A 356 -17.81 -11.07 1.84
N ASP A 357 -18.54 -11.20 0.74
CA ASP A 357 -19.45 -12.31 0.46
C ASP A 357 -18.69 -13.63 0.28
N GLU A 358 -17.60 -13.61 -0.49
CA GLU A 358 -16.82 -14.79 -0.83
C GLU A 358 -16.29 -15.55 0.41
N VAL A 359 -15.91 -14.84 1.48
CA VAL A 359 -15.41 -15.51 2.71
C VAL A 359 -16.46 -16.31 3.47
N PHE A 360 -17.74 -16.14 3.15
CA PHE A 360 -18.83 -16.95 3.69
C PHE A 360 -19.33 -18.02 2.71
N GLU A 361 -19.02 -17.87 1.42
CA GLU A 361 -19.52 -18.74 0.35
C GLU A 361 -18.46 -19.74 -0.16
N SER A 362 -17.17 -19.46 0.02
CA SER A 362 -16.05 -20.27 -0.47
C SER A 362 -15.02 -20.58 0.62
N GLU A 363 -14.69 -21.86 0.77
CA GLU A 363 -13.63 -22.32 1.67
C GLU A 363 -12.26 -21.77 1.24
N GLU A 364 -12.01 -21.65 -0.07
CA GLU A 364 -10.76 -21.09 -0.61
C GLU A 364 -10.61 -19.61 -0.26
N ALA A 365 -11.68 -18.83 -0.40
CA ALA A 365 -11.70 -17.41 -0.05
C ALA A 365 -11.51 -17.22 1.46
N LEU A 366 -12.20 -18.01 2.28
CA LEU A 366 -12.04 -17.99 3.73
C LEU A 366 -10.62 -18.37 4.15
N LYS A 367 -10.04 -19.42 3.54
CA LYS A 367 -8.65 -19.81 3.77
C LYS A 367 -7.70 -18.68 3.41
N LYS A 368 -7.90 -18.02 2.26
CA LYS A 368 -7.08 -16.88 1.83
C LYS A 368 -7.17 -15.70 2.80
N TYR A 369 -8.37 -15.37 3.28
CA TYR A 369 -8.56 -14.35 4.30
C TYR A 369 -7.80 -14.70 5.60
N ASN A 370 -7.93 -15.95 6.05
CA ASN A 370 -7.26 -16.45 7.24
C ASN A 370 -5.73 -16.43 7.12
N GLU A 371 -5.15 -16.59 5.92
CA GLU A 371 -3.71 -16.41 5.70
C GLU A 371 -3.25 -14.98 6.02
N TYR A 372 -4.05 -13.96 5.68
CA TYR A 372 -3.73 -12.56 6.02
C TYR A 372 -3.84 -12.30 7.53
N VAL A 373 -4.85 -12.89 8.18
CA VAL A 373 -5.01 -12.83 9.64
C VAL A 373 -3.87 -13.55 10.36
N ALA A 374 -3.46 -14.72 9.86
CA ALA A 374 -2.35 -15.50 10.40
C ALA A 374 -1.02 -14.74 10.23
N MET A 375 -0.75 -14.15 9.06
CA MET A 375 0.45 -13.32 8.88
C MET A 375 0.50 -12.16 9.91
N PHE A 376 -0.63 -11.51 10.17
CA PHE A 376 -0.69 -10.47 11.18
C PHE A 376 -0.48 -11.01 12.61
N ARG A 377 -1.16 -12.09 12.98
CA ARG A 377 -1.14 -12.67 14.34
C ARG A 377 0.15 -13.42 14.69
N GLU A 378 0.70 -14.14 13.73
CA GLU A 378 1.77 -15.11 13.96
C GLU A 378 3.14 -14.56 13.54
N LYS A 379 3.17 -13.54 12.66
CA LYS A 379 4.42 -12.92 12.20
C LYS A 379 4.57 -11.48 12.70
N PHE A 380 3.60 -10.61 12.42
CA PHE A 380 3.74 -9.19 12.76
C PHE A 380 3.62 -8.91 14.27
N LEU A 381 2.56 -9.38 14.92
CA LEU A 381 2.34 -9.13 16.36
C LEU A 381 3.46 -9.66 17.26
N PRO A 382 3.99 -10.89 17.08
CA PRO A 382 5.06 -11.38 17.93
C PRO A 382 6.36 -10.58 17.76
N ALA A 383 6.66 -10.15 16.53
CA ALA A 383 7.80 -9.29 16.25
C ALA A 383 7.66 -7.90 16.91
N LEU A 384 6.46 -7.33 16.87
CA LEU A 384 6.15 -6.06 17.53
C LEU A 384 6.26 -6.19 19.06
N LYS A 385 5.67 -7.23 19.65
CA LYS A 385 5.73 -7.53 21.08
C LYS A 385 7.18 -7.68 21.55
N LYS A 386 8.00 -8.41 20.80
CA LYS A 386 9.44 -8.57 21.08
C LYS A 386 10.14 -7.21 21.13
N GLU A 387 9.92 -6.35 20.14
CA GLU A 387 10.55 -5.02 20.13
C GLU A 387 10.09 -4.15 21.30
N CYS A 388 8.80 -4.16 21.64
CA CYS A 388 8.29 -3.45 22.82
C CYS A 388 8.95 -3.93 24.12
N CYS A 389 9.10 -5.24 24.32
CA CYS A 389 9.81 -5.79 25.48
C CYS A 389 11.27 -5.32 25.55
N ILE A 390 11.98 -5.30 24.42
CA ILE A 390 13.38 -4.83 24.36
C ILE A 390 13.48 -3.35 24.72
N GLU A 391 12.60 -2.51 24.16
CA GLU A 391 12.60 -1.06 24.42
C GLU A 391 12.29 -0.74 25.89
N ASP A 392 11.37 -1.47 26.51
CA ASP A 392 10.99 -1.28 27.92
C ASP A 392 12.04 -1.87 28.89
N GLY A 393 12.73 -2.95 28.53
CA GLY A 393 13.90 -3.44 29.26
C GLY A 393 15.05 -2.41 29.26
N LYS A 394 15.37 -1.86 28.07
CA LYS A 394 16.38 -0.78 27.93
C LYS A 394 16.03 0.47 28.75
N ALA A 395 14.76 0.87 28.78
CA ALA A 395 14.29 2.01 29.58
C ALA A 395 14.44 1.80 31.09
N ARG A 396 14.47 0.54 31.56
CA ARG A 396 14.69 0.16 32.96
C ARG A 396 16.16 -0.03 33.34
N GLY A 397 17.10 0.11 32.39
CA GLY A 397 18.53 -0.10 32.62
C GLY A 397 18.92 -1.57 32.75
N GLU A 398 18.06 -2.49 32.34
CA GLU A 398 18.39 -3.91 32.22
C GLU A 398 19.32 -4.09 31.00
N GLU A 399 20.52 -4.64 31.18
CA GLU A 399 21.38 -4.99 30.05
C GLU A 399 20.62 -5.97 29.14
N ALA A 400 20.54 -5.64 27.86
CA ALA A 400 19.81 -6.43 26.89
C ALA A 400 20.52 -7.76 26.63
N ASN A 401 20.33 -8.75 27.50
CA ASN A 401 20.61 -10.14 27.20
C ASN A 401 19.53 -10.63 26.23
N GLU A 402 19.80 -10.53 24.92
CA GLU A 402 18.92 -11.06 23.86
C GLU A 402 18.63 -12.56 24.03
N SER A 403 19.38 -13.27 24.89
CA SER A 403 19.28 -14.70 25.18
C SER A 403 18.41 -15.07 26.39
N GLU A 404 17.97 -14.14 27.24
CA GLU A 404 17.24 -14.48 28.50
C GLU A 404 15.73 -14.17 28.46
N LEU A 405 15.20 -13.71 27.33
CA LEU A 405 13.78 -13.42 27.14
C LEU A 405 12.99 -14.54 26.41
N PHE A 406 13.60 -15.72 26.22
CA PHE A 406 12.99 -16.87 25.54
C PHE A 406 13.22 -18.18 26.29
#